data_AF-K1ZRA3-F1
#
_entry.id   AF-K1ZRA3-F1
#
_cell.length_a   1.000
_cell.length_b   1.000
_cell.length_c   1.000
_cell.angle_alpha   90.00
_cell.angle_beta   90.00
_cell.angle_gamma   90.00
#
_symmetry.space_group_name_H-M   'P 1'
#
loop_
_entity.id
_entity.type
_entity.pdbx_description
1 polymer ?
#
loop_
_entity_poly.entity_id
_entity_poly.type
_entity_poly.pdbx_seq_one_letter_code
_entity_poly.pdbx_strand_id
1 'polypeptide(L)' 'MRVDATELIDRLEVFRLEKKISQEDLAKKLDVAFSTVNRWFNRRSQPKHIQRYHIRKMMGKDTPHNRNVYFFWGVRRLGE' A
#
# COMPACT_ATOMS: atom_id res chain seq x y z
N MET A 1 -10.12 17.03 8.04
CA MET A 1 -8.97 16.62 8.87
C MET A 1 -7.84 16.23 7.93
N ARG A 2 -6.73 17.00 7.87
CA ARG A 2 -5.54 16.59 7.10
C ARG A 2 -4.87 15.46 7.88
N VAL A 3 -4.89 14.24 7.34
CA VAL A 3 -4.12 13.13 7.91
C VAL A 3 -2.67 13.39 7.58
N ASP A 4 -1.87 13.70 8.60
CA ASP A 4 -0.45 13.98 8.41
C ASP A 4 0.29 12.71 7.93
N ALA A 5 1.36 12.90 7.15
CA ALA A 5 2.10 11.77 6.59
C ALA A 5 2.65 10.82 7.67
N THR A 6 2.96 11.36 8.85
CA THR A 6 3.37 10.60 10.04
C THR A 6 2.26 9.67 10.51
N GLU A 7 1.03 10.19 10.65
CA GLU A 7 -0.15 9.43 11.09
C GLU A 7 -0.52 8.31 10.11
N LEU A 8 -0.36 8.54 8.81
CA LEU A 8 -0.58 7.50 7.80
C LEU A 8 0.35 6.30 7.98
N ILE A 9 1.63 6.57 8.28
CA ILE A 9 2.63 5.51 8.49
C ILE A 9 2.38 4.76 9.80
N ASP A 10 1.95 5.44 10.87
CA ASP A 10 1.56 4.77 12.12
C ASP A 10 0.39 3.80 11.92
N ARG A 11 -0.63 4.25 11.19
CA ARG A 11 -1.78 3.40 10.85
C ARG A 11 -1.35 2.22 9.97
N LEU A 12 -0.42 2.44 9.04
CA LEU A 12 0.13 1.37 8.20
C LEU A 12 0.91 0.34 9.03
N GLU A 13 1.64 0.79 10.05
CA GLU A 13 2.37 -0.08 10.98
C GLU A 13 1.40 -0.99 11.76
N VAL A 14 0.35 -0.42 12.34
CA VAL A 14 -0.69 -1.19 13.03
C VAL A 14 -1.34 -2.20 12.08
N PHE A 15 -1.74 -1.75 10.89
CA PHE A 15 -2.36 -2.62 9.88
C PHE A 15 -1.48 -3.82 9.49
N ARG A 16 -0.17 -3.60 9.26
CA ARG A 16 0.73 -4.70 8.90
C ARG A 16 0.88 -5.71 10.05
N LEU A 17 0.89 -5.24 11.30
CA LEU A 17 1.03 -6.09 12.48
C LEU A 17 -0.22 -6.94 12.69
N GLU A 18 -1.41 -6.35 12.58
CA GLU A 18 -2.70 -7.06 12.65
C GLU A 18 -2.81 -8.16 11.58
N LYS A 19 -2.31 -7.88 10.37
CA LYS A 19 -2.30 -8.83 9.25
C LYS A 19 -1.09 -9.75 9.22
N LYS A 20 -0.17 -9.66 10.18
CA LYS A 20 1.09 -10.43 10.25
C LYS A 20 1.94 -10.33 8.97
N ILE A 21 1.98 -9.14 8.37
CA ILE A 21 2.73 -8.85 7.14
C ILE A 21 4.11 -8.30 7.53
N SER A 22 5.17 -8.91 6.97
CA SER A 22 6.54 -8.41 7.13
C SER A 22 6.74 -7.09 6.38
N GLN A 23 7.73 -6.28 6.76
CA GLN A 23 8.03 -5.05 6.02
C GLN A 23 8.45 -5.34 4.56
N GLU A 24 9.06 -6.50 4.30
CA GLU A 24 9.42 -6.94 2.95
C GLU A 24 8.18 -7.29 2.11
N ASP A 25 7.23 -8.02 2.68
CA ASP A 25 5.97 -8.35 2.01
C ASP A 25 5.10 -7.11 1.81
N LEU A 26 5.13 -6.16 2.74
CA LEU A 26 4.49 -4.87 2.58
C LEU A 26 5.08 -4.10 1.39
N ALA A 27 6.41 -4.11 1.25
CA ALA A 27 7.10 -3.48 0.14
C ALA A 27 6.70 -4.11 -1.20
N LYS A 28 6.65 -5.45 -1.28
CA LYS A 28 6.17 -6.20 -2.45
C LYS A 28 4.72 -5.83 -2.80
N LYS A 29 3.83 -5.75 -1.80
CA LYS A 29 2.42 -5.40 -2.01
C LYS A 29 2.20 -3.94 -2.44
N LEU A 30 3.09 -3.03 -2.03
CA LEU A 30 3.04 -1.61 -2.39
C LEU A 30 3.87 -1.27 -3.63
N ASP A 31 4.51 -2.27 -4.26
CA ASP A 31 5.42 -2.12 -5.40
C ASP A 31 6.52 -1.06 -5.16
N VAL A 32 7.17 -1.17 -4.02
CA VAL A 32 8.30 -0.31 -3.64
C VAL A 32 9.45 -1.14 -3.11
N ALA A 33 10.66 -0.57 -3.11
CA ALA A 33 11.82 -1.22 -2.50
C ALA A 33 11.63 -1.35 -0.97
N PHE A 34 12.12 -2.45 -0.39
CA PHE A 34 12.16 -2.64 1.08
C PHE A 34 12.80 -1.45 1.80
N SER A 35 13.90 -0.92 1.25
CA SER A 35 14.60 0.24 1.81
C SER A 35 13.72 1.49 1.90
N THR A 36 12.72 1.62 1.02
CA THR A 36 11.75 2.73 1.04
C THR A 36 10.79 2.58 2.21
N VAL A 37 10.21 1.39 2.38
CA VAL A 37 9.35 1.06 3.52
C VAL A 37 10.09 1.23 4.84
N ASN A 38 11.33 0.72 4.92
CA ASN A 38 12.18 0.88 6.10
C ASN A 38 12.43 2.36 6.43
N ARG A 39 12.68 3.22 5.42
CA ARG A 39 12.86 4.66 5.64
C ARG A 39 11.57 5.34 6.12
N TRP A 40 10.39 4.90 5.68
CA TRP A 40 9.12 5.45 6.17
C TRP A 40 8.90 5.13 7.65
N PHE A 41 9.07 3.88 8.05
CA PHE A 41 8.88 3.47 9.45
C PHE A 41 9.93 4.09 10.39
N ASN A 42 11.15 4.29 9.91
CA ASN A 42 12.20 5.02 10.65
C ASN A 42 12.11 6.55 10.53
N ARG A 43 11.03 7.10 9.95
CA ARG A 43 10.80 8.55 9.80
C ARG A 43 11.91 9.29 9.02
N ARG A 44 12.68 8.57 8.21
CA ARG A 44 13.75 9.14 7.37
C ARG A 44 13.22 9.71 6.05
N SER A 45 12.00 9.34 5.66
CA SER A 45 11.33 9.90 4.49
C SER A 45 9.81 9.75 4.61
N GLN A 46 9.07 10.49 3.80
CA GLN A 46 7.62 10.38 3.72
C GLN A 46 7.20 9.74 2.39
N PRO A 47 6.09 8.99 2.36
CA PRO A 47 5.52 8.47 1.12
C PRO A 47 5.06 9.62 0.22
N LYS A 48 5.40 9.53 -1.07
CA LYS A 48 4.94 10.44 -2.13
C LYS A 48 3.43 10.30 -2.34
N HIS A 49 2.84 11.24 -3.07
CA HIS A 49 1.40 11.28 -3.31
C HIS A 49 0.81 9.95 -3.83
N ILE A 50 1.45 9.33 -4.83
CA ILE A 50 1.02 8.04 -5.38
C ILE A 50 1.11 6.91 -4.33
N GLN A 51 2.17 6.88 -3.53
CA GLN A 51 2.36 5.88 -2.48
C GLN A 51 1.32 6.04 -1.37
N ARG A 52 0.98 7.28 -0.99
CA ARG A 52 -0.10 7.56 -0.04
C ARG A 52 -1.44 7.03 -0.54
N TYR A 53 -1.73 7.20 -1.83
CA TYR A 53 -2.92 6.63 -2.46
C TYR A 53 -2.94 5.10 -2.37
N HIS A 54 -1.85 4.42 -2.75
CA HIS A 54 -1.77 2.95 -2.66
C HIS A 54 -1.88 2.44 -1.22
N ILE A 55 -1.25 3.11 -0.25
CA ILE A 55 -1.37 2.78 1.18
C ILE A 55 -2.84 2.88 1.63
N ARG A 56 -3.52 3.98 1.33
CA ARG A 56 -4.93 4.18 1.73
C ARG A 56 -5.86 3.18 1.05
N LYS A 57 -5.62 2.87 -0.23
CA LYS A 57 -6.35 1.85 -0.98
C LYS A 57 -6.17 0.47 -0.36
N MET A 58 -4.94 0.09 -0.01
CA MET A 58 -4.64 -1.19 0.65
C MET A 58 -5.33 -1.33 2.01
N MET A 59 -5.38 -0.25 2.78
CA MET A 59 -6.04 -0.20 4.09
C MET A 59 -7.58 -0.10 3.99
N GLY A 60 -8.15 -0.05 2.79
CA GLY A 60 -9.60 0.06 2.58
C GLY A 60 -10.21 1.41 2.95
N LYS A 61 -9.41 2.48 3.12
CA LYS A 61 -9.90 3.80 3.52
C LYS A 61 -10.29 4.72 2.35
N ASP A 62 -9.83 4.42 1.13
CA ASP A 62 -10.15 5.19 -0.10
C ASP A 62 -10.65 4.27 -1.23
N THR A 63 -11.80 3.63 -1.04
CA THR A 63 -12.54 3.06 -2.18
C THR A 63 -13.91 3.72 -2.29
N PRO A 64 -14.11 4.64 -3.26
CA PRO A 64 -15.39 4.67 -3.93
C PRO A 64 -15.59 3.26 -4.51
N HIS A 65 -16.72 2.63 -4.20
CA HIS A 65 -17.14 1.41 -4.88
C HIS A 65 -17.15 1.68 -6.40
N ASN A 66 -16.10 1.28 -7.12
CA ASN A 66 -16.18 1.03 -8.55
C ASN A 66 -15.65 -0.38 -8.81
N ARG A 67 -16.59 -1.32 -8.89
CA ARG A 67 -16.38 -2.74 -9.21
C ARG A 67 -16.05 -2.89 -10.71
N ASN A 68 -14.97 -2.28 -11.19
CA ASN A 68 -14.54 -2.47 -12.59
C ASN A 68 -13.04 -2.22 -12.82
N VAL A 69 -12.18 -3.00 -12.15
CA VAL A 69 -10.74 -3.07 -12.48
C VAL A 69 -10.28 -4.52 -12.55
N TYR A 70 -11.10 -5.39 -13.14
CA TYR A 70 -10.56 -6.53 -13.87
C TYR A 70 -10.12 -5.99 -15.23
N PHE A 71 -8.90 -5.51 -15.42
CA PHE A 71 -8.41 -5.39 -16.80
C PHE A 71 -6.88 -5.34 -17.02
N PHE A 72 -5.99 -5.36 -16.01
CA PHE A 72 -4.55 -5.17 -16.32
C PHE A 72 -3.51 -6.07 -15.64
N TRP A 73 -3.90 -7.22 -15.08
CA TRP A 73 -2.95 -8.28 -14.74
C TRP A 73 -3.51 -9.65 -15.12
N GLY A 74 -2.98 -10.24 -16.19
CA GLY A 74 -3.12 -11.68 -16.48
C GLY A 74 -4.15 -12.09 -17.53
N VAL A 75 -3.95 -11.76 -18.81
CA VAL A 75 -4.46 -12.61 -19.89
C VAL A 75 -3.34 -13.55 -20.32
N ARG A 76 -3.38 -14.78 -19.81
CA ARG A 76 -2.69 -15.93 -20.38
C ARG A 76 -3.71 -17.05 -20.58
N ARG A 77 -4.18 -17.15 -21.83
CA ARG A 77 -4.53 -18.37 -22.59
C ARG A 77 -5.23 -19.52 -21.84
N LEU A 78 -6.52 -19.69 -22.11
CA LEU A 78 -7.29 -20.94 -22.29
C LEU A 78 -8.58 -20.49 -23.03
N GLY A 79 -9.08 -21.01 -24.13
CA GLY A 79 -8.73 -22.07 -25.07
C GLY A 79 -9.97 -22.22 -25.96
N GLU A 80 -9.84 -21.93 -27.25
CA GLU A 80 -10.71 -22.37 -28.36
C GLU A 80 -9.84 -22.51 -29.60
#